data_AF-A0A2W2DY95-F1
#
_entry.id   AF-A0A2W2DY95-F1
#
_cell.length_a   1.000
_cell.length_b   1.000
_cell.length_c   1.000
_cell.angle_alpha   90.00
_cell.angle_beta   90.00
_cell.angle_gamma   90.00
#
_symmetry.space_group_name_H-M   'P 1'
#
loop_
_entity.id
_entity.type
_entity.pdbx_description
1 polymer ?
#
loop_
_entity_poly.entity_id
_entity_poly.type
_entity_poly.pdbx_seq_one_letter_code
_entity_poly.pdbx_strand_id
1 'polypeptide(L)'
;RETAGPKATLGQQMPPGGWGGWAKAFDDSLRAQERMGGIDPRVARKAREKLWRAARRSGDDQVRQVTEVYHDLVKALEKGEMDPFGPAVDFMNDWSLPSR
;
A
#
# COMPACT_ATOMS: atom_id res chain seq x y z
N ARG A 1 8.66 20.80 -6.59
CA ARG A 1 8.91 19.71 -5.62
C ARG A 1 9.51 18.58 -6.41
N GLU A 2 10.79 18.26 -6.18
CA GLU A 2 11.38 17.03 -6.70
C GLU A 2 10.74 15.86 -5.94
N THR A 3 9.87 15.11 -6.60
CA THR A 3 9.43 13.80 -6.09
C THR A 3 10.63 12.88 -6.22
N ALA A 4 11.24 12.52 -5.10
CA ALA A 4 12.21 11.44 -5.07
C ALA A 4 11.59 10.22 -5.78
N GLY A 5 12.34 9.60 -6.69
CA GLY A 5 11.88 8.39 -7.37
C GLY A 5 11.50 7.30 -6.36
N PRO A 6 10.70 6.30 -6.77
CA PRO A 6 10.28 5.24 -5.88
C PRO A 6 11.51 4.56 -5.25
N LYS A 7 11.43 4.27 -3.96
CA LYS A 7 12.51 3.66 -3.18
C LYS A 7 12.84 2.26 -3.67
N ALA A 8 11.83 1.51 -4.10
CA ALA A 8 11.99 0.18 -4.69
C ALA A 8 10.72 -0.26 -5.44
N THR A 9 10.88 -1.27 -6.30
CA THR A 9 9.77 -1.96 -6.97
C THR A 9 9.43 -3.24 -6.20
N LEU A 10 8.14 -3.43 -5.91
CA LEU A 10 7.63 -4.62 -5.22
C LEU A 10 8.02 -5.91 -5.96
N GLY A 11 8.46 -6.92 -5.22
CA GLY A 11 8.84 -8.24 -5.78
C GLY A 11 10.22 -8.31 -6.44
N GLN A 12 10.85 -7.18 -6.77
CA GLN A 12 12.21 -7.17 -7.34
C GLN A 12 13.30 -7.08 -6.26
N GLN A 13 12.99 -6.41 -5.15
CA GLN A 13 13.90 -6.29 -4.01
C GLN A 13 13.15 -6.60 -2.73
N MET A 14 13.83 -7.29 -1.81
CA MET A 14 13.26 -7.52 -0.48
C MET A 14 13.25 -6.19 0.30
N PRO A 15 12.10 -5.76 0.84
CA PRO A 15 12.04 -4.53 1.62
C PRO A 15 12.98 -4.56 2.84
N PRO A 16 13.53 -3.41 3.27
CA PRO A 16 14.20 -3.30 4.57
C PRO A 16 13.27 -3.80 5.69
N GLY A 17 13.77 -4.70 6.54
CA GLY A 17 12.93 -5.37 7.57
C GLY A 17 12.02 -6.48 7.04
N GLY A 18 12.18 -6.86 5.77
CA GLY A 18 11.43 -7.92 5.11
C GLY A 18 9.96 -7.58 4.85
N TRP A 19 9.23 -8.52 4.26
CA TRP A 19 7.81 -8.34 3.93
C TRP A 19 6.91 -8.14 5.15
N GLY A 20 7.29 -8.70 6.31
CA GLY A 20 6.56 -8.47 7.57
C GLY A 20 6.68 -7.03 8.05
N GLY A 21 7.90 -6.46 8.05
CA GLY A 21 8.13 -5.06 8.39
C GLY A 21 7.46 -4.11 7.40
N TRP A 22 7.56 -4.42 6.11
CA TRP A 22 6.90 -3.66 5.05
C TRP A 22 5.37 -3.65 5.20
N ALA A 23 4.75 -4.82 5.40
CA ALA A 23 3.29 -4.91 5.56
C ALA A 23 2.81 -4.19 6.83
N LYS A 24 3.60 -4.23 7.91
CA LYS A 24 3.32 -3.46 9.12
C LYS A 24 3.36 -1.95 8.83
N ALA A 25 4.39 -1.46 8.16
CA ALA A 25 4.51 -0.05 7.82
C ALA A 25 3.35 0.44 6.93
N PHE A 26 2.88 -0.41 6.01
CA PHE A 26 1.72 -0.09 5.17
C PHE A 26 0.39 -0.13 5.95
N ASP A 27 0.19 -1.07 6.88
CA ASP A 27 -0.98 -1.05 7.79
C ASP A 27 -0.99 0.23 8.64
N ASP A 28 0.17 0.63 9.16
CA ASP A 28 0.32 1.81 10.01
C ASP A 28 0.04 3.11 9.22
N SER A 29 0.43 3.19 7.94
CA SER A 29 0.10 4.34 7.08
C SER A 29 -1.39 4.40 6.72
N LEU A 30 -2.04 3.27 6.44
CA LEU A 30 -3.50 3.20 6.24
C LEU A 30 -4.27 3.65 7.49
N ARG A 31 -3.82 3.24 8.68
CA ARG A 31 -4.40 3.72 9.95
C ARG A 31 -4.18 5.20 10.18
N ALA A 32 -3.05 5.75 9.74
CA ALA A 32 -2.79 7.18 9.83
C ALA A 32 -3.71 7.97 8.88
N GLN A 33 -3.85 7.52 7.64
CA GLN A 33 -4.78 8.09 6.66
C GLN A 33 -6.22 8.09 7.19
N GLU A 34 -6.68 6.96 7.75
CA GLU A 34 -8.03 6.81 8.33
C GLU A 34 -8.24 7.77 9.51
N ARG A 35 -7.26 7.88 10.43
CA ARG A 35 -7.34 8.81 11.57
C ARG A 35 -7.39 10.28 11.15
N MET A 36 -6.82 10.62 10.00
CA MET A 36 -6.89 11.95 9.42
C MET A 36 -8.21 12.22 8.69
N GLY A 37 -9.08 11.21 8.55
CA GLY A 37 -10.29 11.30 7.74
C GLY A 37 -10.06 11.29 6.23
N GLY A 38 -8.83 11.00 5.77
CA GLY A 38 -8.45 11.05 4.36
C GLY A 38 -8.69 9.75 3.59
N ILE A 39 -9.49 8.83 4.14
CA ILE A 39 -9.93 7.60 3.49
C ILE A 39 -11.22 7.11 4.15
N ASP A 40 -12.13 6.56 3.35
CA ASP A 40 -13.32 5.89 3.87
C ASP A 40 -12.92 4.73 4.80
N PRO A 41 -13.42 4.68 6.06
CA PRO A 41 -13.05 3.64 7.02
C PRO A 41 -13.27 2.20 6.53
N ARG A 42 -14.26 1.97 5.65
CA ARG A 42 -14.53 0.66 5.05
C ARG A 42 -13.46 0.29 4.04
N VAL A 43 -12.98 1.25 3.24
CA VAL A 43 -11.87 1.05 2.31
C VAL A 43 -10.59 0.76 3.09
N ALA A 44 -10.28 1.56 4.11
CA ALA A 44 -9.11 1.35 4.98
C ALA A 44 -9.12 -0.04 5.62
N ARG A 45 -10.24 -0.43 6.26
CA ARG A 45 -10.37 -1.76 6.87
C ARG A 45 -10.17 -2.89 5.86
N LYS A 46 -10.79 -2.81 4.68
CA LYS A 46 -10.67 -3.85 3.64
C LYS A 46 -9.25 -3.97 3.11
N ALA A 47 -8.58 -2.85 2.84
CA ALA A 47 -7.19 -2.84 2.39
C ALA A 47 -6.26 -3.49 3.42
N ARG A 48 -6.44 -3.14 4.71
CA ARG A 48 -5.68 -3.70 5.84
C ARG A 48 -5.90 -5.20 6.02
N GLU A 49 -7.14 -5.67 5.87
CA GLU A 49 -7.45 -7.11 5.89
C GLU A 49 -6.75 -7.88 4.75
N LYS A 50 -6.80 -7.36 3.53
CA LYS A 50 -6.12 -7.95 2.37
C LYS A 50 -4.61 -7.96 2.55
N LEU A 51 -4.04 -6.85 3.03
CA LEU A 51 -2.62 -6.73 3.31
C LEU A 51 -2.14 -7.75 4.34
N TRP A 52 -2.90 -7.94 5.42
CA TRP A 52 -2.61 -8.96 6.44
C TRP A 52 -2.64 -10.39 5.88
N ARG A 53 -3.55 -10.67 4.92
CA ARG A 53 -3.56 -11.96 4.21
C ARG A 53 -2.36 -12.09 3.27
N ALA A 54 -2.00 -11.05 2.53
CA ALA A 54 -0.84 -11.03 1.64
C ALA A 54 0.48 -11.25 2.39
N ALA A 55 0.61 -10.68 3.59
CA ALA A 55 1.80 -10.85 4.43
C ALA A 55 2.07 -12.32 4.87
N ARG A 56 1.08 -13.21 4.78
CA ARG A 56 1.21 -14.66 5.06
C ARG A 56 1.61 -15.48 3.86
N ARG A 57 1.65 -14.87 2.67
CA ARG A 57 2.06 -15.53 1.42
C ARG A 57 3.56 -15.38 1.21
N SER A 58 4.07 -16.05 0.19
CA SER A 58 5.48 -16.02 -0.19
C SER A 58 5.64 -16.02 -1.71
N GLY A 59 6.75 -15.47 -2.19
CA GLY A 59 7.06 -15.44 -3.63
C GLY A 59 6.01 -14.65 -4.44
N ASP A 60 5.73 -15.11 -5.66
CA ASP A 60 4.88 -14.40 -6.61
C ASP A 60 3.44 -14.19 -6.12
N ASP A 61 2.90 -15.12 -5.32
CA ASP A 61 1.54 -14.98 -4.78
C ASP A 61 1.45 -13.82 -3.78
N GLN A 62 2.50 -13.58 -2.98
CA GLN A 62 2.57 -12.42 -2.10
C GLN A 62 2.57 -11.12 -2.91
N VAL A 63 3.42 -11.05 -3.95
CA VAL A 63 3.52 -9.87 -4.81
C VAL A 63 2.18 -9.59 -5.50
N ARG A 64 1.53 -10.62 -6.06
CA ARG A 64 0.21 -10.50 -6.69
C ARG A 64 -0.85 -9.94 -5.73
N GLN A 65 -0.92 -10.49 -4.52
CA GLN A 65 -1.90 -10.04 -3.52
C GLN A 65 -1.65 -8.61 -3.05
N VAL A 66 -0.38 -8.19 -2.91
CA VAL A 66 -0.05 -6.79 -2.61
C VAL A 66 -0.45 -5.86 -3.77
N THR A 67 -0.19 -6.26 -5.01
CA THR A 67 -0.62 -5.50 -6.20
C THR A 67 -2.14 -5.30 -6.25
N GLU A 68 -2.93 -6.31 -5.86
CA GLU A 68 -4.38 -6.17 -5.73
C GLU A 68 -4.80 -5.13 -4.67
N VAL A 69 -4.06 -4.98 -3.57
CA VAL A 69 -4.32 -3.93 -2.56
C VAL A 69 -4.07 -2.55 -3.15
N TYR A 70 -2.97 -2.35 -3.88
CA TYR A 70 -2.68 -1.08 -4.54
C TYR A 70 -3.76 -0.71 -5.56
N HIS A 71 -4.20 -1.66 -6.39
CA HIS A 71 -5.28 -1.40 -7.35
C HIS A 71 -6.60 -1.00 -6.68
N ASP A 72 -6.94 -1.61 -5.55
CA ASP A 72 -8.13 -1.22 -4.79
C ASP A 72 -8.03 0.21 -4.24
N LEU A 73 -6.85 0.61 -3.74
CA LEU A 73 -6.61 1.96 -3.22
C LEU A 73 -6.56 3.01 -4.34
N VAL A 74 -5.96 2.69 -5.49
CA VAL A 74 -6.01 3.57 -6.68
C VAL A 74 -7.45 3.80 -7.13
N LYS A 75 -8.28 2.75 -7.14
CA LYS A 75 -9.72 2.91 -7.41
C LYS A 75 -10.43 3.77 -6.37
N ALA A 76 -10.03 3.69 -5.09
CA ALA A 76 -10.57 4.55 -4.05
C ALA A 76 -10.20 6.02 -4.28
N LEU A 77 -8.96 6.31 -4.72
CA LEU A 77 -8.53 7.64 -5.15
C LEU A 77 -9.40 8.17 -6.31
N GLU A 78 -9.60 7.35 -7.34
CA GLU A 78 -10.41 7.71 -8.52
C GLU A 78 -11.87 8.03 -8.16
N LYS A 79 -12.41 7.37 -7.13
CA LYS A 79 -13.79 7.58 -6.66
C LYS A 79 -13.93 8.69 -5.63
N GLY A 80 -12.83 9.28 -5.17
CA GLY A 80 -12.84 10.23 -4.04
C GLY A 80 -13.16 9.57 -2.69
N GLU A 81 -13.02 8.24 -2.59
CA GLU A 81 -13.13 7.48 -1.32
C GLU A 81 -11.81 7.53 -0.52
N MET A 82 -10.75 8.12 -1.10
CA MET A 82 -9.45 8.34 -0.49
C MET A 82 -8.88 9.67 -1.01
N ASP A 83 -8.30 10.46 -0.11
CA ASP A 83 -7.65 11.71 -0.47
C ASP A 83 -6.37 11.44 -1.30
N PRO A 84 -6.05 12.28 -2.29
CA PRO A 84 -4.86 12.14 -3.13
C PRO A 84 -3.55 12.50 -2.42
N PHE A 85 -3.58 12.75 -1.12
CA PHE A 85 -2.42 13.09 -0.30
C PHE A 85 -2.53 12.41 1.07
N GLY A 86 -1.38 12.20 1.70
CA GLY A 86 -1.28 11.69 3.05
C GLY A 86 -0.49 10.39 3.15
N PRO A 87 -0.33 9.86 4.38
CA PRO A 87 0.63 8.81 4.67
C PRO A 87 0.51 7.56 3.82
N ALA A 88 -0.72 7.15 3.47
CA ALA A 88 -0.93 5.95 2.66
C ALA A 88 -0.59 6.19 1.18
N VAL A 89 -0.88 7.39 0.65
CA VAL A 89 -0.49 7.77 -0.72
C VAL A 89 1.02 7.92 -0.83
N ASP A 90 1.65 8.57 0.14
CA ASP A 90 3.11 8.72 0.19
C ASP A 90 3.79 7.35 0.22
N PHE A 91 3.26 6.41 1.02
CA PHE A 91 3.76 5.05 1.05
C PHE A 91 3.60 4.34 -0.30
N MET A 92 2.45 4.49 -0.97
CA MET A 92 2.25 3.91 -2.30
C MET A 92 3.21 4.50 -3.34
N ASN A 93 3.51 5.80 -3.27
CA ASN A 93 4.44 6.47 -4.19
C ASN A 93 5.90 6.07 -3.93
N ASP A 94 6.25 5.82 -2.67
CA ASP A 94 7.57 5.32 -2.27
C ASP A 94 7.87 3.91 -2.82
N TRP A 95 6.84 3.14 -3.19
CA TRP A 95 6.97 1.75 -3.62
C TRP A 95 6.28 1.51 -4.95
N SER A 96 7.05 1.38 -6.03
CA SER A 96 6.51 1.09 -7.35
C SER A 96 5.87 -0.30 -7.40
N LEU A 97 4.73 -0.41 -8.09
CA LEU A 97 4.23 -1.70 -8.56
C LEU A 97 5.18 -2.28 -9.61
N PRO A 98 5.29 -3.62 -9.72
CA PRO A 98 5.97 -4.23 -10.84
C PRO A 98 5.30 -3.75 -12.13
N SER A 99 6.07 -3.17 -13.05
CA SER A 99 5.60 -2.97 -14.41
C SER A 99 5.26 -4.35 -14.97
N ARG A 100 4.02 -4.51 -15.46
CA ARG A 100 3.57 -5.73 -16.13
C ARG A 100 4.53 -6.17 -17.23
#